data_AF-A0A8C2GZE9-F1
#
_entry.id   AF-A0A8C2GZE9-F1
#
_cell.length_a   1.000
_cell.length_b   1.000
_cell.length_c   1.000
_cell.angle_alpha   90.00
_cell.angle_beta   90.00
_cell.angle_gamma   90.00
#
_symmetry.space_group_name_H-M   'P 1'
#
loop_
_entity.id
_entity.type
_entity.pdbx_description
1 polymer ?
#
loop_
_entity_poly.entity_id
_entity_poly.type
_entity_poly.pdbx_seq_one_letter_code
_entity_poly.pdbx_strand_id
1 'polypeptide(L)'
;SICNFICSNSTCENMTGRQWEVCNDYPSLQAMGWCSNEIGSIQVMSGAWVCYQYPGYRGYQYIMECDCHGGEYRHYREYGCHAQTPQIQSIRRIQH
;
A
#
# COMPACT_ATOMS: atom_id res chain seq x y z
N SER A 1 -15.72 6.23 4.38
CA SER A 1 -14.36 6.76 4.19
C SER A 1 -13.58 5.78 3.33
N ILE A 2 -12.87 6.27 2.31
CA ILE A 2 -11.96 5.43 1.50
C ILE A 2 -10.71 5.25 2.34
N CYS A 3 -10.45 4.03 2.79
CA CYS A 3 -9.35 3.73 3.70
C CYS A 3 -8.61 2.45 3.25
N ASN A 4 -7.31 2.41 3.51
CA ASN A 4 -6.42 1.27 3.30
C ASN A 4 -5.80 0.84 4.62
N PHE A 5 -5.49 -0.44 4.76
CA PHE A 5 -4.56 -0.93 5.78
C PHE A 5 -3.22 -1.30 5.14
N ILE A 6 -2.13 -0.90 5.77
CA ILE A 6 -0.77 -1.30 5.40
C ILE A 6 -0.11 -2.07 6.56
N CYS A 7 0.59 -3.17 6.26
CA CYS A 7 1.27 -4.01 7.26
C CYS A 7 2.76 -4.21 6.95
N SER A 8 3.61 -4.17 7.99
CA SER A 8 5.06 -4.10 7.86
C SER A 8 5.73 -5.45 7.59
N ASN A 9 5.05 -6.56 7.85
CA ASN A 9 5.61 -7.90 7.72
C ASN A 9 5.16 -8.55 6.40
N SER A 10 6.14 -9.06 5.66
CA SER A 10 5.99 -9.76 4.38
C SER A 10 5.55 -11.22 4.50
N THR A 11 5.50 -11.77 5.71
CA THR A 11 5.02 -13.13 6.00
C THR A 11 3.89 -13.08 7.00
N CYS A 12 2.67 -12.97 6.51
CA CYS A 12 1.49 -13.04 7.36
C CYS A 12 0.42 -13.87 6.66
N GLU A 13 0.41 -15.17 6.93
CA GLU A 13 -0.88 -15.78 7.18
C GLU A 13 -1.58 -14.88 8.22
N ASN A 14 -2.68 -14.23 7.83
CA ASN A 14 -3.53 -13.37 8.68
C ASN A 14 -3.15 -11.88 8.90
N MET A 15 -2.38 -11.22 8.02
CA MET A 15 -2.09 -9.75 8.12
C MET A 15 -1.50 -9.28 9.47
N THR A 16 -0.73 -10.12 10.17
CA THR A 16 -0.25 -9.87 11.52
C THR A 16 0.97 -8.93 11.59
N GLY A 17 1.03 -8.01 12.55
CA GLY A 17 2.18 -7.12 12.74
C GLY A 17 1.80 -5.68 12.99
N ARG A 18 2.73 -4.74 12.74
CA ARG A 18 2.42 -3.30 12.86
C ARG A 18 1.57 -2.89 11.66
N GLN A 19 0.32 -2.54 11.95
CA GLN A 19 -0.67 -2.09 10.98
C GLN A 19 -0.91 -0.59 11.10
N TRP A 20 -1.21 0.05 9.98
CA TRP A 20 -1.63 1.45 9.93
C TRP A 20 -2.84 1.58 9.01
N GLU A 21 -3.86 2.31 9.47
CA GLU A 21 -4.99 2.71 8.64
C GLU A 21 -4.68 4.05 7.97
N VAL A 22 -4.91 4.11 6.67
CA VAL A 22 -4.63 5.24 5.81
C VAL A 22 -5.92 5.67 5.13
N CYS A 23 -6.45 6.84 5.46
CA CYS A 23 -7.69 7.36 4.86
C CYS A 23 -7.48 8.63 4.01
N ASN A 24 -6.25 9.16 3.97
CA ASN A 24 -5.87 10.37 3.24
C ASN A 24 -4.65 10.10 2.35
N ASP A 25 -4.27 11.09 1.55
CA ASP A 25 -3.06 10.99 0.74
C ASP A 25 -1.83 11.26 1.60
N TYR A 26 -0.79 10.45 1.43
CA TYR A 26 0.47 10.57 2.16
C TYR A 26 1.63 10.70 1.17
N PRO A 27 2.20 11.90 0.98
CA PRO A 27 3.40 12.08 0.16
C PRO A 27 4.66 11.48 0.80
N SER A 28 4.62 11.08 2.08
CA SER A 28 5.68 10.36 2.77
C SER A 28 5.07 9.49 3.87
N LEU A 29 5.21 8.17 3.77
CA LEU A 29 4.78 7.24 4.82
C LEU A 29 5.63 7.39 6.08
N GLN A 30 6.91 7.75 5.93
CA GLN A 30 7.81 8.00 7.04
C GLN A 30 7.32 9.17 7.90
N ALA A 31 6.74 10.20 7.29
CA ALA A 31 6.15 11.34 8.00
C ALA A 31 4.91 10.94 8.86
N MET A 32 4.25 9.83 8.53
CA MET A 32 3.17 9.25 9.32
C MET A 32 3.70 8.45 10.54
N GLY A 33 5.00 8.15 10.58
CA GLY A 33 5.61 7.27 11.60
C GLY A 33 5.88 5.84 11.12
N TRP A 34 5.75 5.58 9.81
CA TRP A 34 6.15 4.31 9.21
C TRP A 34 7.68 4.24 9.11
N CYS A 35 8.31 3.41 9.94
CA CYS A 35 9.78 3.38 10.04
C CYS A 35 10.48 2.58 8.92
N SER A 36 9.75 1.83 8.10
CA SER A 36 10.29 1.02 7.01
C SER A 36 10.16 1.73 5.65
N ASN A 37 10.91 1.31 4.64
CA ASN A 37 10.69 1.73 3.25
C ASN A 37 9.84 0.72 2.46
N GLU A 38 9.52 -0.41 3.08
CA GLU A 38 8.83 -1.52 2.46
C GLU A 38 7.46 -1.72 3.11
N ILE A 39 6.54 -2.25 2.32
CA ILE A 39 5.24 -2.73 2.79
C ILE A 39 5.17 -4.23 2.49
N GLY A 40 4.79 -5.01 3.50
CA GLY A 40 4.66 -6.46 3.37
C GLY A 40 3.34 -6.86 2.71
N SER A 41 2.24 -6.29 3.20
CA SER A 41 0.90 -6.52 2.66
C SER A 41 0.02 -5.28 2.78
N ILE A 42 -0.99 -5.21 1.92
CA ILE A 42 -1.95 -4.10 1.81
C ILE A 42 -3.36 -4.66 1.74
N GLN A 43 -4.28 -4.06 2.47
CA GLN A 43 -5.72 -4.32 2.32
C GLN A 43 -6.45 -3.03 1.93
N VAL A 44 -7.07 -3.03 0.75
CA VAL A 44 -7.89 -1.93 0.25
C VAL A 44 -9.33 -2.15 0.68
N MET A 45 -9.80 -1.41 1.69
CA MET A 45 -11.17 -1.58 2.19
C MET A 45 -12.21 -0.98 1.25
N SER A 46 -11.86 0.08 0.51
CA SER A 46 -12.78 0.80 -0.37
C SER A 46 -12.00 1.65 -1.35
N GLY A 47 -12.59 1.83 -2.55
CA GLY A 47 -12.06 2.70 -3.60
C GLY A 47 -10.81 2.14 -4.26
N ALA A 48 -10.06 3.03 -4.88
CA ALA A 48 -8.81 2.71 -5.55
C ALA A 48 -7.69 3.66 -5.10
N TRP A 49 -6.48 3.13 -5.06
CA TRP A 49 -5.29 3.81 -4.57
C TRP A 49 -4.13 3.60 -5.53
N VAL A 50 -3.21 4.57 -5.53
CA VAL A 50 -1.91 4.41 -6.17
C VAL A 50 -0.84 4.46 -5.09
N CYS A 51 -0.02 3.42 -5.07
CA CYS A 51 1.19 3.33 -4.26
C CYS A 51 2.42 3.65 -5.11
N TYR A 52 3.38 4.35 -4.50
CA TYR A 52 4.58 4.83 -5.18
C TYR A 52 5.83 4.39 -4.44
N GLN A 53 6.86 4.03 -5.22
CA GLN A 53 8.14 3.58 -4.68
C GLN A 53 8.84 4.62 -3.80
N TYR A 54 8.79 5.91 -4.17
CA TYR A 54 9.49 6.98 -3.46
C TYR A 54 8.52 8.02 -2.88
N PRO A 55 8.98 8.83 -1.89
CA PRO A 55 8.22 9.97 -1.40
C PRO A 55 7.93 11.00 -2.51
N GLY A 56 6.80 11.68 -2.37
CA GLY A 56 6.31 12.69 -3.30
C GLY A 56 5.73 12.12 -4.59
N TYR A 57 5.16 10.90 -4.53
CA TYR A 57 4.50 10.24 -5.66
C TYR A 57 5.42 9.96 -6.87
N ARG A 58 6.62 9.44 -6.59
CA ARG A 58 7.67 9.19 -7.59
C ARG A 58 8.06 7.73 -7.70
N GLY A 59 8.69 7.38 -8.82
CA GLY A 59 9.17 6.02 -9.11
C GLY A 59 8.07 5.12 -9.68
N TYR A 60 8.22 3.81 -9.48
CA TYR A 60 7.20 2.84 -9.89
C TYR A 60 5.86 3.10 -9.19
N GLN A 61 4.78 2.80 -9.92
CA GLN A 61 3.40 3.01 -9.51
C GLN A 61 2.65 1.69 -9.49
N TYR A 62 1.88 1.47 -8.45
CA TYR A 62 1.07 0.26 -8.28
C TYR A 62 -0.37 0.67 -7.96
N ILE A 63 -1.31 0.21 -8.77
CA ILE A 63 -2.73 0.47 -8.55
C ILE A 63 -3.29 -0.65 -7.69
N MET A 64 -4.01 -0.27 -6.64
CA MET A 64 -4.66 -1.20 -5.72
C MET A 64 -6.13 -0.83 -5.59
N GLU A 65 -7.01 -1.78 -5.88
CA GLU A 65 -8.45 -1.60 -5.95
C GLU A 65 -9.12 -2.56 -4.97
N CYS A 66 -10.23 -2.13 -4.35
CA CYS A 66 -10.94 -2.97 -3.37
C CYS A 66 -11.61 -4.21 -3.99
N ASP A 67 -11.88 -4.20 -5.29
CA ASP A 67 -12.52 -5.29 -6.02
C ASP A 67 -11.52 -6.30 -6.60
N CYS A 68 -10.27 -5.90 -6.82
CA CYS A 68 -9.17 -6.78 -7.21
C CYS A 68 -8.70 -7.61 -6.01
N HIS A 69 -8.65 -8.95 -6.16
CA HIS A 69 -8.25 -9.88 -5.09
C HIS A 69 -9.05 -9.75 -3.77
N GLY A 70 -10.26 -9.17 -3.82
CA GLY A 70 -11.03 -8.83 -2.61
C GLY A 70 -10.38 -7.73 -1.77
N GLY A 71 -9.53 -6.90 -2.38
CA GLY A 71 -8.76 -5.84 -1.75
C GLY A 71 -7.52 -6.32 -1.00
N GLU A 72 -7.24 -7.63 -0.96
CA GLU A 72 -6.11 -8.18 -0.21
C GLU A 72 -4.90 -8.44 -1.11
N TYR A 73 -3.85 -7.65 -0.91
CA TYR A 73 -2.55 -7.78 -1.58
C TYR A 73 -1.52 -8.26 -0.56
N ARG A 74 -1.34 -9.58 -0.47
CA ARG A 74 -0.57 -10.22 0.62
C ARG A 74 0.93 -10.23 0.37
N HIS A 75 1.34 -10.02 -0.87
CA HIS A 75 2.74 -9.99 -1.27
C HIS A 75 2.94 -8.99 -2.42
N TYR A 76 4.10 -8.33 -2.50
CA TYR A 76 4.34 -7.29 -3.52
C TYR A 76 4.19 -7.78 -4.97
N ARG A 77 4.33 -9.08 -5.21
CA ARG A 77 4.11 -9.70 -6.54
C ARG A 77 2.64 -9.63 -6.99
N GLU A 78 1.72 -9.38 -6.08
CA GLU A 78 0.29 -9.20 -6.36
C GLU A 78 -0.04 -7.75 -6.73
N TYR A 79 0.90 -6.80 -6.54
CA TYR A 79 0.69 -5.40 -6.91
C TYR A 79 0.61 -5.20 -8.44
N GLY A 80 1.00 -6.21 -9.22
CA GLY A 80 0.95 -6.23 -10.67
C GLY A 80 2.08 -7.06 -11.29
N CYS A 81 1.94 -7.42 -12.58
CA CYS A 81 2.90 -8.28 -13.29
C CYS A 81 4.33 -7.71 -13.37
N HIS A 82 4.49 -6.39 -13.25
CA HIS A 82 5.77 -5.70 -13.29
C HIS A 82 6.27 -5.27 -11.90
N ALA A 83 5.66 -5.74 -10.81
CA ALA A 83 6.10 -5.42 -9.46
C ALA A 83 7.46 -6.07 -9.14
N GLN A 84 8.50 -5.25 -9.08
CA GLN A 84 9.88 -5.69 -8.88
C GLN A 84 10.37 -5.55 -7.44
N THR A 85 9.66 -4.78 -6.61
CA THR A 85 10.11 -4.41 -5.26
C THR A 85 8.91 -4.21 -4.32
N PRO A 86 9.03 -4.58 -3.02
CA PRO A 86 8.05 -4.25 -1.98
C PRO A 86 8.15 -2.79 -1.49
N GLN A 87 9.10 -2.00 -2.04
CA GLN A 87 9.31 -0.63 -1.62
C GLN A 87 8.13 0.27 -2.01
N ILE A 88 7.49 0.86 -0.99
CA ILE A 88 6.42 1.85 -1.12
C ILE A 88 6.65 2.93 -0.06
N GLN A 89 6.71 4.19 -0.47
CA GLN A 89 7.01 5.32 0.41
C GLN A 89 6.02 6.49 0.28
N SER A 90 5.11 6.48 -0.68
CA SER A 90 3.97 7.40 -0.72
C SER A 90 2.75 6.77 -1.35
N ILE A 91 1.56 7.21 -0.96
CA ILE A 91 0.28 6.65 -1.40
C ILE A 91 -0.76 7.76 -1.55
N ARG A 92 -1.67 7.63 -2.52
CA ARG A 92 -2.80 8.55 -2.68
C ARG A 92 -4.02 7.85 -3.22
N ARG A 93 -5.19 8.44 -2.97
CA ARG A 93 -6.47 7.98 -3.53
C ARG A 93 -6.56 8.35 -5.01
N ILE A 94 -7.19 7.46 -5.77
CA ILE A 94 -7.68 7.78 -7.12
C ILE A 94 -9.04 8.46 -6.94
N GLN A 95 -9.17 9.68 -7.46
CA GLN A 95 -10.45 10.39 -7.53
C GLN A 95 -11.01 10.19 -8.93
N HIS A 96 -12.27 9.76 -9.01
CA HIS A 96 -13.07 9.74 -10.24
C HIS A 96 -13.83 11.05 -10.40
#